data_AF-A0A497NWG7-F1
#
_entry.id   AF-A0A497NWG7-F1
#
_cell.length_a   1.000
_cell.length_b   1.000
_cell.length_c   1.000
_cell.angle_alpha   90.00
_cell.angle_beta   90.00
_cell.angle_gamma   90.00
#
_symmetry.space_group_name_H-M   'P 1'
#
loop_
_entity.id
_entity.type
_entity.pdbx_description
1 polymer ?
#
loop_
_entity_poly.entity_id
_entity_poly.type
_entity_poly.pdbx_seq_one_letter_code
_entity_poly.pdbx_strand_id
1 'polypeptide(L)' 'MQTIFESLRAVITLSFLLYASWSDYRTREVSNTLWIFFAPPAFTLTFLELLFYNSSLLYLYGLCFALTSAFAITLFYLGG' A
#
# COMPACT_ATOMS: atom_id res chain seq x y z
N MET A 1 -0.40 14.88 -15.94
CA MET A 1 0.39 14.75 -14.69
C MET A 1 -0.26 13.77 -13.72
N GLN A 2 -1.56 13.89 -13.42
CA GLN A 2 -2.29 12.89 -12.62
C GLN A 2 -2.17 11.44 -13.17
N THR A 3 -2.34 11.26 -14.48
CA THR A 3 -2.17 9.95 -15.16
C THR A 3 -0.77 9.32 -15.00
N ILE A 4 0.26 10.14 -14.78
CA ILE A 4 1.63 9.66 -14.53
C ILE A 4 1.72 9.08 -13.12
N PHE A 5 1.13 9.74 -12.12
CA PHE A 5 1.05 9.20 -10.75
C PHE A 5 0.25 7.89 -10.70
N GLU A 6 -0.89 7.85 -11.39
CA GLU A 6 -1.74 6.67 -11.45
C GLU A 6 -1.02 5.47 -12.10
N SER A 7 -0.36 5.69 -13.24
CA SER A 7 0.39 4.64 -13.95
C SER A 7 1.62 4.19 -13.16
N LEU A 8 2.37 5.12 -12.56
CA LEU A 8 3.56 4.81 -11.78
C LEU A 8 3.20 4.03 -10.50
N ARG A 9 2.13 4.45 -9.80
CA ARG A 9 1.55 3.69 -8.68
C ARG A 9 1.14 2.29 -9.14
N ALA A 10 0.41 2.17 -10.25
CA ALA A 10 -0.03 0.87 -10.76
C ALA A 10 1.15 -0.06 -11.07
N VAL A 11 2.18 0.41 -11.78
CA VAL A 11 3.36 -0.40 -12.12
C VAL A 11 4.13 -0.82 -10.87
N ILE A 12 4.36 0.10 -9.92
CA ILE A 12 5.05 -0.21 -8.66
C ILE A 12 4.26 -1.26 -7.87
N THR A 13 2.94 -1.08 -7.74
CA THR A 13 2.06 -2.02 -7.01
C THR A 13 2.05 -3.40 -7.69
N LEU A 14 1.96 -3.43 -9.02
CA LEU A 14 1.90 -4.68 -9.78
C LEU A 14 3.23 -5.44 -9.71
N SER A 15 4.36 -4.73 -9.83
CA SER A 15 5.69 -5.33 -9.68
C SER A 15 5.89 -5.94 -8.28
N PHE A 16 5.47 -5.23 -7.23
CA PHE A 16 5.48 -5.73 -5.87
C PHE A 16 4.59 -6.97 -5.68
N LEU A 17 3.35 -6.95 -6.17
CA LEU A 17 2.42 -8.08 -6.04
C LEU A 17 2.91 -9.31 -6.80
N LEU A 18 3.49 -9.13 -7.99
CA LEU A 18 4.11 -10.23 -8.73
C LEU A 18 5.26 -10.85 -7.95
N TYR A 19 6.13 -10.02 -7.38
CA TYR A 19 7.26 -10.50 -6.59
C TYR A 19 6.79 -11.20 -5.31
N ALA A 20 5.83 -10.61 -4.58
CA ALA A 20 5.25 -11.22 -3.39
C ALA A 20 4.58 -12.56 -3.71
N SER A 21 3.81 -12.64 -4.80
CA SER A 21 3.18 -13.88 -5.25
C SER A 21 4.21 -14.95 -5.65
N TRP A 22 5.28 -14.55 -6.34
CA TRP A 22 6.36 -15.47 -6.69
C TRP A 22 7.14 -15.97 -5.46
N SER A 23 7.42 -15.07 -4.50
CA SER A 23 8.02 -15.42 -3.22
C SER A 23 7.13 -16.43 -2.49
N ASP A 24 5.83 -16.16 -2.38
CA ASP A 24 4.89 -17.08 -1.74
C ASP A 24 4.84 -18.44 -2.44
N TYR A 25 4.82 -18.47 -3.78
CA TYR A 25 4.86 -19.71 -4.54
C TYR A 25 6.13 -20.53 -4.27
N ARG A 26 7.29 -19.86 -4.16
CA ARG A 26 8.60 -20.53 -4.04
C ARG A 26 8.99 -20.89 -2.62
N THR A 27 8.82 -19.97 -1.67
CA THR A 27 9.25 -20.12 -0.27
C THR A 27 8.09 -20.37 0.68
N ARG A 28 6.84 -20.40 0.20
CA ARG A 28 5.61 -20.49 1.02
C ARG A 28 5.46 -19.39 2.06
N GLU A 29 6.24 -18.31 1.90
CA GLU A 29 6.31 -17.18 2.81
C GLU A 29 6.72 -15.93 2.04
N VAL A 30 6.20 -14.78 2.44
CA VAL A 30 6.59 -13.46 1.95
C VAL A 30 7.21 -12.69 3.10
N SER A 31 8.45 -12.20 2.91
CA SER A 31 9.16 -11.50 3.98
C SER A 31 8.48 -10.19 4.41
N ASN A 32 8.40 -9.93 5.71
CA ASN A 32 7.91 -8.66 6.26
C ASN A 32 8.74 -7.46 5.79
N THR A 33 10.03 -7.68 5.52
CA THR A 33 10.94 -6.66 5.00
C THR A 33 10.45 -6.08 3.68
N LEU A 34 9.90 -6.89 2.77
CA LEU A 34 9.31 -6.41 1.52
C LEU A 34 8.15 -5.44 1.75
N TRP A 35 7.25 -5.79 2.68
CA TRP A 35 6.10 -4.96 3.03
C TRP A 35 6.54 -3.62 3.61
N ILE A 36 7.57 -3.62 4.47
CA ILE A 36 8.15 -2.41 5.06
C ILE A 36 8.79 -1.52 4.00
N PHE A 37 9.48 -2.10 3.00
CA PHE A 37 10.06 -1.32 1.91
C PHE A 37 9.00 -0.76 0.94
N PHE A 38 7.92 -1.50 0.71
CA PHE A 38 6.88 -1.11 -0.24
C PHE A 38 5.89 -0.07 0.30
N ALA A 39 5.57 -0.12 1.59
CA ALA A 39 4.55 0.74 2.18
C ALA A 39 4.85 2.26 2.05
N PRO A 40 6.07 2.77 2.32
CA PRO A 40 6.33 4.21 2.22
C PRO A 40 6.22 4.78 0.79
N PRO A 41 6.80 4.15 -0.27
CA PRO A 41 6.60 4.60 -1.64
C PRO A 41 5.13 4.60 -2.08
N ALA A 42 4.37 3.55 -1.76
CA ALA A 42 2.96 3.47 -2.13
C ALA A 42 2.12 4.54 -1.43
N PHE A 43 2.38 4.78 -0.14
CA PHE A 43 1.73 5.83 0.64
C PHE A 43 2.07 7.22 0.10
N THR A 44 3.35 7.52 -0.11
CA THR A 44 3.80 8.84 -0.58
C THR A 44 3.22 9.21 -1.94
N LEU A 45 3.20 8.28 -2.90
CA LEU A 45 2.61 8.50 -4.22
C LEU A 45 1.10 8.79 -4.13
N THR A 46 0.38 8.02 -3.32
CA THR A 46 -1.07 8.19 -3.14
C THR A 46 -1.39 9.50 -2.42
N PHE A 47 -0.62 9.83 -1.40
CA PHE A 47 -0.77 11.07 -0.64
C PHE A 47 -0.49 12.30 -1.52
N LEU A 48 0.58 12.30 -2.32
CA LEU A 48 0.91 13.40 -3.23
C LEU A 48 -0.17 13.58 -4.30
N GLU A 49 -0.68 12.49 -4.88
CA GLU A 49 -1.76 12.55 -5.87
C GLU A 49 -3.03 13.17 -5.28
N LEU A 50 -3.43 12.74 -4.08
CA LEU A 50 -4.58 13.30 -3.38
C LEU A 50 -4.34 14.76 -3.01
N LEU A 51 -3.17 15.12 -2.49
CA LEU A 51 -2.85 16.48 -2.08
C LEU A 51 -2.95 17.48 -3.24
N PHE A 52 -2.44 17.11 -4.42
CA PHE A 52 -2.38 18.02 -5.57
C PHE A 52 -3.60 17.96 -6.50
N TYR A 53 -4.27 16.81 -6.62
CA TYR A 53 -5.35 16.63 -7.61
C TYR A 53 -6.73 16.40 -6.99
N ASN A 54 -6.81 15.86 -5.78
CA ASN A 54 -8.09 15.45 -5.17
C ASN A 54 -8.10 15.68 -3.65
N SER A 55 -7.79 16.91 -3.22
CA SER A 55 -7.60 17.23 -1.80
C SER A 55 -8.86 17.03 -0.96
N SER A 56 -10.04 17.13 -1.58
CA SER A 56 -11.32 16.82 -0.95
C SER A 56 -11.45 15.36 -0.50
N LEU A 57 -10.68 14.44 -1.08
CA LEU A 57 -10.70 13.01 -0.72
C LEU A 57 -9.69 12.64 0.38
N LEU A 58 -8.83 13.58 0.82
CA LEU A 58 -7.82 13.31 1.85
C LEU A 58 -8.43 12.83 3.17
N TYR A 59 -9.59 13.38 3.58
CA TYR A 59 -10.25 12.95 4.81
C TYR A 59 -10.71 11.49 4.70
N LEU A 60 -11.26 11.10 3.54
CA LEU A 60 -11.76 9.75 3.29
C LEU A 60 -10.59 8.77 3.23
N TYR A 61 -9.50 9.14 2.56
CA TYR A 61 -8.27 8.35 2.55
C TYR A 61 -7.71 8.15 3.96
N GLY A 62 -7.65 9.20 4.78
CA GLY A 62 -7.20 9.12 6.17
C GLY A 62 -8.07 8.19 7.02
N LEU A 63 -9.39 8.25 6.86
CA LEU A 63 -10.33 7.35 7.54
C LEU A 63 -10.09 5.90 7.11
N CYS A 64 -10.04 5.62 5.81
CA CYS A 64 -9.77 4.27 5.30
C CYS A 64 -8.43 3.74 5.81
N PHE A 65 -7.37 4.54 5.76
CA PHE A 65 -6.06 4.17 6.26
C PHE A 65 -6.08 3.85 7.76
N ALA A 66 -6.71 4.70 8.58
CA ALA A 66 -6.81 4.50 10.02
C ALA A 66 -7.59 3.23 10.36
N LEU A 67 -8.73 3.01 9.69
CA LEU A 67 -9.61 1.86 9.93
C LEU A 67 -8.93 0.55 9.49
N THR A 68 -8.30 0.51 8.31
CA THR A 68 -7.53 -0.65 7.87
C THR A 68 -6.34 -0.93 8.78
N SER A 69 -5.62 0.10 9.22
CA SER A 69 -4.48 -0.06 10.14
C SER A 69 -4.94 -0.57 11.51
N ALA A 70 -6.05 -0.04 12.03
CA ALA A 70 -6.63 -0.51 13.29
C ALA A 70 -7.00 -1.99 13.20
N PHE A 71 -7.66 -2.43 12.12
CA PHE A 71 -7.96 -3.85 11.91
C PHE A 71 -6.70 -4.70 11.75
N ALA A 72 -5.73 -4.26 10.95
CA ALA A 72 -4.49 -5.00 10.72
C ALA A 72 -3.72 -5.21 12.02
N ILE A 73 -3.55 -4.16 12.84
CA ILE A 73 -2.88 -4.24 14.14
C ILE A 73 -3.67 -5.14 15.09
N THR A 74 -5.00 -4.95 15.17
CA THR A 74 -5.86 -5.75 16.05
C THR A 74 -5.78 -7.23 15.70
N LEU A 75 -5.89 -7.59 14.42
CA LEU A 75 -5.78 -8.97 13.96
C LEU A 75 -4.38 -9.54 14.19
N PHE A 76 -3.32 -8.75 14.00
CA PHE A 76 -1.95 -9.18 14.22
C PHE A 76 -1.69 -9.57 15.68
N TYR A 77 -2.23 -8.80 16.64
CA TYR A 77 -2.01 -9.05 18.07
C TYR A 77 -3.06 -9.97 18.72
N LEU A 78 -4.30 -10.00 18.24
CA LEU A 78 -5.37 -10.83 18.81
C LEU A 78 -5.60 -12.16 18.07
N GLY A 79 -5.20 -12.24 16.80
CA GLY A 79 -5.40 -13.41 15.94
C GLY A 79 -4.17 -14.29 15.74
N GLY A 80 -3.09 -14.02 16.49
CA GLY A 80 -1.88 -14.85 16.56
C GLY A 80 -2.03 -16.03 17.50
#